data_AF-A0A965P2V8-F1
#
_entry.id   AF-A0A965P2V8-F1
#
_cell.length_a   1.000
_cell.length_b   1.000
_cell.length_c   1.000
_cell.angle_alpha   90.00
_cell.angle_beta   90.00
_cell.angle_gamma   90.00
#
_symmetry.space_group_name_H-M   'P 1'
#
loop_
_entity.id
_entity.type
_entity.pdbx_description
1 polymer ?
#
loop_
_entity_poly.entity_id
_entity_poly.type
_entity_poly.pdbx_seq_one_letter_code
_entity_poly.pdbx_strand_id
1 'polypeptide(L)'
;MTDSVSPEEAEAAVRTLIKWAGDDPDREGLLDTPGRVTRSYKELFQGYESDPRAYLERTFEEVGGYSQLVVLKDIRFVSFCEHHMLPVVGVAHVGYLPT
;
A
#
# COMPACT_ATOMS: atom_id res chain seq x y z
N MET A 1 0.60 -19.99 4.61
CA MET A 1 0.42 -19.35 5.92
C MET A 1 -0.96 -19.71 6.41
N THR A 2 -1.08 -20.51 7.46
CA THR A 2 -2.28 -21.30 7.80
C THR A 2 -3.11 -20.74 8.97
N ASP A 3 -3.03 -19.45 9.26
CA ASP A 3 -3.99 -18.75 10.13
C ASP A 3 -4.35 -17.43 9.46
N SER A 4 -5.46 -17.42 8.71
CA SER A 4 -6.00 -16.20 8.11
C SER A 4 -7.03 -15.58 9.06
N VAL A 5 -6.78 -14.35 9.48
CA VAL A 5 -7.73 -13.55 10.29
C VAL A 5 -8.96 -13.22 9.45
N SER A 6 -10.15 -13.41 10.01
CA SER A 6 -11.42 -13.08 9.34
C SER A 6 -11.63 -11.56 9.24
N PRO A 7 -12.44 -11.07 8.29
CA PRO A 7 -12.83 -9.65 8.25
C PRO A 7 -13.42 -9.16 9.57
N GLU A 8 -14.28 -9.96 10.21
CA GLU A 8 -14.93 -9.65 11.47
C GLU A 8 -13.93 -9.53 12.62
N GLU A 9 -12.93 -10.43 12.66
CA GLU A 9 -11.84 -10.36 13.65
C GLU A 9 -10.99 -9.09 13.47
N ALA A 10 -10.68 -8.72 12.23
CA ALA A 10 -9.92 -7.50 11.94
C ALA A 10 -10.71 -6.23 12.32
N GLU A 11 -12.02 -6.19 12.02
CA GLU A 11 -12.89 -5.07 12.42
C GLU A 11 -13.02 -4.99 13.95
N ALA A 12 -13.15 -6.12 14.64
CA ALA A 12 -13.15 -6.16 16.10
C ALA A 12 -11.84 -5.64 16.71
N ALA A 13 -10.69 -5.90 16.07
CA ALA A 13 -9.41 -5.34 16.48
C ALA A 13 -9.38 -3.80 16.33
N VAL A 14 -9.85 -3.25 15.20
CA VAL A 14 -9.95 -1.79 15.01
C VAL A 14 -10.86 -1.17 16.06
N ARG A 15 -12.01 -1.79 16.34
CA ARG A 15 -12.92 -1.35 17.38
C ARG A 15 -12.26 -1.33 18.76
N THR A 16 -11.45 -2.34 19.07
CA THR A 16 -10.62 -2.40 20.29
C THR A 16 -9.65 -1.22 20.36
N LEU A 17 -8.97 -0.91 19.26
CA LEU A 17 -8.01 0.20 19.19
C LEU A 17 -8.68 1.57 19.41
N ILE A 18 -9.87 1.80 18.84
CA ILE A 18 -10.66 3.02 19.05
C ILE A 18 -10.96 3.21 20.54
N LYS A 19 -11.48 2.16 21.18
CA LYS A 19 -11.81 2.18 22.61
C LYS A 19 -10.56 2.38 23.47
N TRP A 20 -9.46 1.72 23.13
CA TRP A 20 -8.18 1.87 23.83
C TRP A 20 -7.60 3.28 23.70
N ALA A 21 -7.78 3.93 22.55
CA ALA A 21 -7.40 5.32 22.33
C ALA A 21 -8.26 6.33 23.12
N GLY A 22 -9.37 5.89 23.73
CA GLY A 22 -10.24 6.70 24.58
C GLY A 22 -11.46 7.30 23.86
N ASP A 23 -11.78 6.88 22.64
CA ASP A 23 -13.00 7.30 21.92
C ASP A 23 -14.10 6.23 22.03
N ASP A 24 -15.36 6.60 21.77
CA ASP A 24 -16.52 5.72 21.82
C ASP A 24 -16.79 5.08 20.44
N PRO A 25 -16.53 3.77 20.25
CA PRO A 25 -16.77 3.13 18.96
C PRO A 25 -18.26 3.02 18.58
N ASP A 26 -19.20 3.30 19.48
CA ASP A 26 -20.65 3.26 19.23
C ASP A 26 -21.26 4.61 18.86
N ARG A 27 -20.48 5.70 18.87
CA ARG A 27 -20.96 7.00 18.40
C ARG A 27 -21.20 6.98 16.89
N GLU A 28 -22.21 7.71 16.44
CA GLU A 28 -22.69 7.74 15.04
C GLU A 28 -21.54 7.78 14.01
N GLY A 29 -20.55 8.65 14.22
CA GLY A 29 -19.42 8.83 13.30
C GLY A 29 -18.39 7.67 13.26
N LEU A 30 -18.45 6.71 14.19
CA LEU A 30 -17.49 5.60 14.28
C LEU A 30 -18.08 4.23 14.00
N LEU A 31 -19.40 4.09 13.87
CA LEU A 31 -20.07 2.80 13.64
C LEU A 31 -19.48 2.02 12.45
N ASP A 32 -19.24 2.68 11.32
CA ASP A 32 -18.63 2.06 10.13
C ASP A 32 -17.09 2.22 10.07
N THR A 33 -16.47 2.85 11.07
CA THR A 33 -15.01 3.05 11.06
C THR A 33 -14.22 1.75 11.03
N PRO A 34 -14.55 0.70 11.80
CA PRO A 34 -13.88 -0.60 11.70
C PRO A 34 -13.84 -1.14 10.27
N GLY A 35 -15.00 -1.21 9.60
CA GLY A 35 -15.09 -1.68 8.22
C GLY A 35 -14.36 -0.78 7.23
N ARG A 36 -14.39 0.55 7.41
CA ARG A 36 -13.61 1.47 6.58
C ARG A 36 -12.10 1.27 6.71
N VAL A 37 -11.60 1.03 7.92
CA VAL A 37 -10.18 0.79 8.15
C VAL A 37 -9.72 -0.51 7.51
N THR A 38 -10.47 -1.61 7.69
CA THR A 38 -10.09 -2.91 7.09
C THR A 38 -10.14 -2.86 5.56
N ARG A 39 -11.14 -2.20 4.96
CA ARG A 39 -11.20 -1.97 3.51
C ARG A 39 -10.03 -1.12 3.02
N SER A 40 -9.67 -0.06 3.75
CA SER A 40 -8.50 0.77 3.46
C SER A 40 -7.20 -0.06 3.47
N TYR A 41 -6.99 -0.90 4.48
CA TYR A 41 -5.79 -1.76 4.53
C TYR A 41 -5.69 -2.73 3.37
N LYS A 42 -6.80 -3.28 2.87
CA LYS A 42 -6.79 -4.10 1.65
C LYS A 42 -6.28 -3.32 0.43
N GLU A 43 -6.67 -2.07 0.28
CA GLU A 43 -6.20 -1.21 -0.82
C GLU A 43 -4.74 -0.79 -0.64
N LEU A 44 -4.38 -0.33 0.56
CA LEU A 44 -3.04 0.19 0.86
C LEU A 44 -1.97 -0.91 0.84
N PHE A 45 -2.33 -2.15 1.16
CA PHE A 45 -1.42 -3.30 1.22
C PHE A 45 -1.64 -4.33 0.10
N GLN A 46 -2.40 -3.99 -0.94
CA GLN A 46 -2.65 -4.87 -2.10
C GLN A 46 -1.37 -5.36 -2.79
N GLY A 47 -0.24 -4.66 -2.59
CA GLY A 47 1.07 -5.06 -3.09
C GLY A 47 1.54 -6.43 -2.59
N TYR A 48 1.05 -6.93 -1.45
CA TYR A 48 1.37 -8.28 -0.97
C TYR A 48 0.76 -9.40 -1.83
N GLU A 49 -0.34 -9.11 -2.53
CA GLU A 49 -1.02 -10.05 -3.43
C GLU A 49 -0.56 -9.89 -4.89
N SER A 50 0.34 -8.94 -5.15
CA SER A 50 0.81 -8.58 -6.49
C SER A 50 2.26 -9.04 -6.70
N ASP A 51 2.60 -9.54 -7.90
CA ASP A 51 4.00 -9.72 -8.29
C ASP A 51 4.51 -8.45 -9.00
N PRO A 52 5.42 -7.67 -8.39
CA PRO A 52 5.96 -6.48 -9.04
C PRO A 52 6.71 -6.79 -10.33
N ARG A 53 7.22 -8.02 -10.52
CA ARG A 53 7.95 -8.41 -11.74
C ARG A 53 7.05 -8.47 -12.96
N ALA A 54 5.79 -8.86 -12.79
CA ALA A 54 4.83 -8.92 -13.89
C ALA A 54 4.66 -7.57 -14.61
N TYR A 55 4.75 -6.45 -13.87
CA TYR A 55 4.69 -5.10 -14.45
C TYR A 55 5.92 -4.75 -15.30
N LEU A 56 7.04 -5.44 -15.09
CA LEU A 56 8.32 -5.20 -15.78
C LEU A 56 8.51 -6.12 -16.99
N GLU A 57 7.62 -7.10 -17.21
CA GLU A 57 7.75 -8.09 -18.28
C GLU A 57 7.57 -7.49 -19.68
N ARG A 58 6.81 -6.39 -19.81
CA ARG A 58 6.58 -5.75 -21.10
C ARG A 58 7.74 -4.83 -21.47
N THR A 59 8.63 -5.33 -22.31
CA THR A 59 9.75 -4.58 -22.89
C THR A 59 9.48 -4.21 -24.35
N PHE A 60 10.18 -3.20 -24.87
CA PHE A 60 10.11 -2.79 -26.27
C PHE A 60 11.51 -2.91 -26.91
N GLU A 61 11.62 -3.67 -27.99
CA GLU A 61 12.88 -3.84 -28.74
C GLU A 61 13.20 -2.60 -29.60
N GLU A 62 12.18 -1.81 -29.97
CA GLU A 62 12.27 -0.57 -30.75
C GLU A 62 12.79 0.63 -29.93
N VAL A 63 13.89 0.46 -29.20
CA VAL A 63 14.66 1.61 -28.68
C VAL A 63 15.65 2.16 -29.72
N GLY A 64 15.73 1.59 -30.92
CA GLY A 64 16.53 2.14 -32.03
C GLY A 64 18.02 2.28 -31.73
N GLY A 65 18.56 1.44 -30.82
CA GLY A 65 19.95 1.56 -30.34
C GLY A 65 20.18 2.65 -29.30
N TYR A 66 19.12 3.19 -28.68
CA TYR A 66 19.24 4.17 -27.60
C TYR A 66 19.95 3.55 -26.38
N SER A 67 21.18 4.00 -26.15
CA SER A 67 22.09 3.54 -25.09
C SER A 67 22.44 4.67 -24.11
N GLN A 68 21.63 5.73 -24.10
CA GLN A 68 21.82 6.88 -23.21
C GLN A 68 20.97 6.73 -21.95
N LEU A 69 21.23 7.58 -20.95
CA LEU A 69 20.50 7.57 -19.69
C LEU A 69 19.01 7.85 -19.91
N VAL A 70 18.15 7.02 -19.32
CA VAL A 70 16.72 7.27 -19.16
C VAL A 70 16.46 7.65 -17.72
N VAL A 71 15.72 8.74 -17.49
CA VAL A 71 15.32 9.19 -16.15
C VAL A 71 13.82 9.43 -16.12
N LEU A 72 13.14 8.76 -15.19
CA LEU A 72 11.77 9.07 -14.77
C LEU A 72 11.84 9.69 -13.38
N LYS A 73 11.47 10.98 -13.28
CA LYS A 73 11.50 11.74 -12.03
C LYS A 73 10.09 12.11 -11.57
N ASP A 74 10.02 12.64 -10.36
CA ASP A 74 8.78 13.15 -9.75
C ASP A 74 7.65 12.11 -9.62
N ILE A 75 8.00 10.82 -9.50
CA ILE A 75 7.04 9.74 -9.27
C ILE A 75 6.54 9.86 -7.84
N ARG A 76 5.29 10.28 -7.66
CA ARG A 76 4.66 10.30 -6.33
C ARG A 76 4.51 8.88 -5.83
N PHE A 77 4.89 8.65 -4.58
CA PHE A 77 4.63 7.37 -3.92
C PHE A 77 4.14 7.58 -2.48
N VAL A 78 3.33 6.63 -2.04
CA VAL A 78 2.91 6.47 -0.65
C VAL A 78 3.22 5.04 -0.25
N SER A 79 3.85 4.86 0.89
CA SER A 79 4.09 3.57 1.52
C SER A 79 3.75 3.65 3.01
N PHE A 80 4.04 2.61 3.78
CA PHE A 80 3.75 2.53 5.21
C PHE A 80 4.95 1.96 5.95
N CYS A 81 5.36 2.61 7.04
CA CYS A 81 6.42 2.08 7.89
C CYS A 81 5.89 0.86 8.65
N GLU A 82 6.48 -0.31 8.43
CA GLU A 82 6.05 -1.57 9.06
C GLU A 82 6.08 -1.54 10.60
N HIS A 83 6.93 -0.71 11.20
CA HIS A 83 7.03 -0.60 12.66
C HIS A 83 5.84 0.10 13.32
N HIS A 84 5.17 1.00 12.60
CA HIS A 84 4.16 1.90 13.18
C HIS A 84 2.87 1.98 12.35
N MET A 85 2.86 1.40 11.15
CA MET A 85 1.76 1.46 10.19
C MET A 85 1.35 2.88 9.78
N LEU A 86 2.29 3.83 9.87
CA LEU A 86 2.09 5.22 9.48
C LEU A 86 2.56 5.47 8.03
N PRO A 87 1.88 6.36 7.28
CA PRO A 87 2.24 6.67 5.91
C PRO A 87 3.65 7.28 5.79
N VAL A 88 4.40 6.81 4.81
CA VAL A 88 5.60 7.46 4.27
C VAL A 88 5.22 8.02 2.91
N VAL A 89 5.21 9.35 2.79
CA VAL A 89 4.82 10.05 1.57
C VAL A 89 6.05 10.70 0.95
N GLY A 90 6.27 10.49 -0.34
CA GLY A 90 7.45 11.04 -0.98
C GLY A 90 7.43 10.99 -2.50
N VAL A 91 8.63 11.14 -3.04
CA VAL A 91 8.89 11.15 -4.47
C VAL A 91 10.03 10.18 -4.76
N ALA A 92 9.84 9.34 -5.79
CA ALA A 92 10.86 8.46 -6.33
C ALA A 92 11.39 8.99 -7.66
N HIS A 93 12.66 8.71 -7.91
CA HIS A 93 13.33 8.98 -9.17
C HIS A 93 14.01 7.69 -9.62
N VAL A 94 13.76 7.27 -10.86
CA VAL A 94 14.32 6.05 -11.44
C VAL A 94 15.20 6.47 -12.61
N GLY A 95 16.47 6.08 -12.57
CA GLY A 95 17.43 6.28 -13.66
C GLY A 95 18.03 4.93 -14.06
N TYR A 96 18.08 4.65 -15.36
CA TYR A 96 18.71 3.43 -15.87
C TYR A 96 19.33 3.64 -17.26
N LEU A 97 20.30 2.79 -17.60
CA LEU A 97 20.87 2.68 -18.93
C LEU A 97 20.27 1.44 -19.62
N PRO A 98 19.59 1.59 -20.77
CA PRO A 98 19.12 0.44 -21.53
C PRO A 98 20.27 -0.42 -22.04
N THR A 99 20.05 -1.74 -22.09
CA THR A 99 20.98 -2.74 -22.64
C THR A 99 20.50 -3.25 -23.99
#